data_AF-A0A2U0D5J3-F1
#
_entry.id   AF-A0A2U0D5J3-F1
#
_cell.length_a   1.000
_cell.length_b   1.000
_cell.length_c   1.000
_cell.angle_alpha   90.00
_cell.angle_beta   90.00
_cell.angle_gamma   90.00
#
_symmetry.space_group_name_H-M   'P 1'
#
loop_
_entity.id
_entity.type
_entity.pdbx_description
1 polymer ?
#
loop_
_entity_poly.entity_id
_entity_poly.type
_entity_poly.pdbx_seq_one_letter_code
_entity_poly.pdbx_strand_id
1 'polypeptide(L)'
;MKKEPFLEYFDDIHKATDFALWQSFKHRKTKEQFGILDGPANNYAVVNRTMLEDLEMEFRLAVPEDYHWMNYAKIRLIRSSEDPLPHWEELMGAFSVMSGEILRFILHYRIPLKKIIRYELASRGFDENHEWVGFEKAQQIWMK
;
A
#
# COMPACT_ATOMS: atom_id res chain seq x y z
N MET A 1 15.99 -17.21 2.79
CA MET A 1 16.73 -16.21 2.01
C MET A 1 17.32 -15.21 2.97
N LYS A 2 18.58 -14.80 2.78
CA LYS A 2 19.11 -13.64 3.50
C LYS A 2 18.31 -12.41 3.07
N LYS A 3 17.99 -11.54 4.02
CA LYS A 3 17.37 -10.25 3.73
C LYS A 3 18.44 -9.40 3.04
N GLU A 4 18.14 -8.91 1.84
CA GLU A 4 19.07 -8.06 1.08
C GLU A 4 18.83 -6.59 1.44
N PRO A 5 19.87 -5.76 1.49
CA PRO A 5 19.70 -4.33 1.69
C PRO A 5 18.90 -3.74 0.53
N PHE A 6 17.94 -2.86 0.85
CA PHE A 6 17.09 -2.18 -0.11
C PHE A 6 17.23 -0.67 0.09
N LEU A 7 17.37 0.05 -1.03
CA LEU A 7 17.48 1.51 -1.04
C LEU A 7 16.87 2.07 -2.34
N GLU A 8 15.94 3.01 -2.20
CA GLU A 8 15.35 3.74 -3.32
C GLU A 8 15.15 5.22 -2.95
N TYR A 9 15.41 6.13 -3.90
CA TYR A 9 15.37 7.56 -3.66
C TYR A 9 14.13 8.22 -4.26
N PHE A 10 13.62 9.24 -3.57
CA PHE A 10 12.44 10.01 -3.95
C PHE A 10 12.65 11.48 -3.63
N ASP A 11 12.24 12.38 -4.52
CA ASP A 11 12.31 13.82 -4.26
C ASP A 11 11.10 14.34 -3.47
N ASP A 12 10.03 13.54 -3.37
CA ASP A 12 8.81 13.87 -2.65
C ASP A 12 8.58 12.92 -1.47
N ILE A 13 8.43 13.50 -0.27
CA ILE A 13 8.24 12.75 0.98
C ILE A 13 6.92 11.96 0.98
N HIS A 14 5.89 12.47 0.32
CA HIS A 14 4.58 11.82 0.28
C HIS A 14 4.63 10.54 -0.56
N LYS A 15 5.34 10.56 -1.69
CA LYS A 15 5.60 9.39 -2.55
C LYS A 15 6.54 8.40 -1.86
N ALA A 16 7.59 8.88 -1.18
CA ALA A 16 8.47 8.04 -0.36
C ALA A 16 7.68 7.30 0.74
N THR A 17 6.76 7.98 1.41
CA THR A 17 5.89 7.41 2.46
C THR A 17 4.97 6.32 1.90
N ASP A 18 4.26 6.61 0.82
CA ASP A 18 3.37 5.63 0.19
C ASP A 18 4.14 4.42 -0.33
N PHE A 19 5.34 4.64 -0.86
CA PHE A 19 6.20 3.57 -1.32
C PHE A 19 6.70 2.69 -0.17
N ALA A 20 7.12 3.28 0.95
CA ALA A 20 7.52 2.53 2.14
C ALA A 20 6.36 1.69 2.73
N LEU A 21 5.13 2.23 2.72
CA LEU A 21 3.92 1.48 3.08
C LEU A 21 3.72 0.27 2.17
N TRP A 22 3.80 0.50 0.86
CA TRP A 22 3.63 -0.55 -0.13
C TRP A 22 4.68 -1.65 0.00
N GLN A 23 5.94 -1.28 0.19
CA GLN A 23 7.03 -2.24 0.38
C GLN A 23 6.85 -3.05 1.66
N SER A 24 6.42 -2.41 2.76
CA SER A 24 6.09 -3.12 4.01
C SER A 24 4.94 -4.11 3.80
N PHE A 25 3.88 -3.74 3.06
CA PHE A 25 2.79 -4.65 2.70
C PHE A 25 3.25 -5.82 1.82
N LYS A 26 4.10 -5.56 0.81
CA LYS A 26 4.65 -6.61 -0.06
C LYS A 26 5.50 -7.62 0.71
N HIS A 27 6.22 -7.17 1.74
CA HIS A 27 7.09 -8.01 2.56
C HIS A 27 6.44 -8.44 3.90
N ARG A 28 5.11 -8.36 4.02
CA ARG A 28 4.38 -8.73 5.25
C ARG A 28 4.67 -10.14 5.76
N LYS A 29 4.96 -11.10 4.86
CA LYS A 29 5.31 -12.48 5.24
C LYS A 29 6.60 -12.56 6.05
N THR A 30 7.61 -11.79 5.66
CA THR A 30 8.91 -11.74 6.34
C THR A 30 8.93 -10.74 7.48
N LYS A 31 7.82 -10.01 7.69
CA LYS A 31 7.69 -8.90 8.63
C LYS A 31 8.80 -7.85 8.46
N GLU A 32 9.31 -7.71 7.23
CA GLU A 32 10.27 -6.67 6.91
C GLU A 32 9.58 -5.31 6.97
N GLN A 33 10.21 -4.36 7.64
CA GLN A 33 9.72 -2.99 7.71
C GLN A 33 10.56 -2.10 6.80
N PHE A 34 9.89 -1.17 6.14
CA PHE A 34 10.51 -0.11 5.35
C PHE A 34 10.18 1.23 5.97
N GLY A 35 11.12 2.17 5.88
CA GLY A 35 10.94 3.53 6.38
C GLY A 35 11.85 4.50 5.65
N ILE A 36 11.87 5.74 6.13
CA ILE A 36 12.45 6.86 5.39
C ILE A 36 13.64 7.43 6.16
N LEU A 37 14.72 7.73 5.42
CA LEU A 37 15.87 8.52 5.83
C LEU A 37 16.02 9.77 4.96
N ASP A 38 16.87 10.69 5.40
CA ASP A 38 17.38 11.74 4.51
C ASP A 38 18.30 11.14 3.47
N GLY A 39 18.07 11.50 2.21
CA GLY A 39 19.01 11.22 1.14
C GLY A 39 20.09 12.30 1.02
N PRO A 40 21.16 12.02 0.27
CA PRO A 40 22.34 12.89 0.18
C PRO A 40 22.11 14.19 -0.60
N ALA A 41 21.00 14.31 -1.33
CA ALA A 41 20.75 15.41 -2.27
C ALA A 41 19.49 16.23 -1.91
N ASN A 42 19.22 16.45 -0.62
CA ASN A 42 17.97 17.05 -0.12
C ASN A 42 16.71 16.30 -0.60
N ASN A 43 16.84 14.98 -0.75
CA ASN A 43 15.78 14.07 -1.14
C ASN A 43 15.54 13.04 -0.02
N TYR A 44 14.71 12.04 -0.28
CA TYR A 44 14.30 11.03 0.70
C TYR A 44 14.74 9.64 0.25
N ALA A 45 15.23 8.83 1.17
CA ALA A 45 15.64 7.46 0.93
C ALA A 45 14.69 6.49 1.62
N VAL A 46 14.05 5.60 0.87
CA VAL A 46 13.29 4.47 1.42
C VAL A 46 14.24 3.29 1.59
N VAL A 47 14.35 2.80 2.82
CA VAL A 47 15.26 1.71 3.21
C VAL A 47 14.53 0.63 4.01
N ASN A 48 15.04 -0.60 3.96
CA ASN A 48 14.57 -1.67 4.82
C ASN A 48 15.30 -1.69 6.17
N ARG A 49 14.65 -2.26 7.20
CA ARG A 49 15.22 -2.36 8.54
C ARG A 49 16.55 -3.12 8.57
N THR A 50 16.72 -4.15 7.73
CA THR A 50 17.99 -4.90 7.65
C THR A 50 19.17 -3.97 7.34
N MET A 51 19.02 -3.06 6.36
CA MET A 51 20.08 -2.12 6.01
C MET A 51 20.36 -1.11 7.13
N LEU A 52 19.36 -0.73 7.92
CA LEU A 52 19.54 0.15 9.06
C LEU A 52 20.28 -0.52 10.21
N GLU A 53 19.96 -1.79 10.50
CA GLU A 53 20.64 -2.58 11.53
C GLU A 53 22.14 -2.72 11.20
N ASP A 54 22.48 -2.94 9.92
CA ASP A 54 23.88 -2.99 9.45
C ASP A 54 24.61 -1.64 9.59
N LEU A 55 23.86 -0.52 9.54
CA LEU A 55 24.40 0.84 9.63
C LEU A 55 24.28 1.47 11.03
N GLU A 56 23.73 0.74 12.01
CA GLU A 56 23.40 1.23 13.35
C GLU A 56 22.53 2.51 13.33
N MET A 57 21.58 2.58 12.39
CA MET A 57 20.69 3.73 12.18
C MET A 57 19.24 3.43 12.58
N GLU A 58 18.45 4.47 12.84
CA GLU A 58 17.01 4.39 13.04
C GLU A 58 16.24 5.09 11.91
N PHE A 59 14.96 4.72 11.70
CA PHE A 59 14.10 5.44 10.78
C PHE A 59 13.92 6.88 11.25
N ARG A 60 14.16 7.86 10.37
CA ARG A 60 13.87 9.28 10.67
C ARG A 60 12.38 9.52 10.81
N LEU A 61 11.58 8.87 9.96
CA LEU A 61 10.12 8.97 9.95
C LEU A 61 9.53 7.57 10.03
N ALA A 62 8.83 7.30 11.13
CA ALA A 62 7.94 6.15 11.19
C ALA A 62 6.82 6.35 10.17
N VAL A 63 6.64 5.35 9.31
CA VAL A 63 5.57 5.33 8.32
C VAL A 63 4.23 5.13 9.06
N PRO A 64 3.13 5.80 8.66
CA PRO A 64 1.83 5.60 9.29
C PRO A 64 1.40 4.12 9.31
N GLU A 65 0.58 3.72 10.28
CA GLU A 65 0.09 2.33 10.32
C GLU A 65 -0.95 2.02 9.24
N ASP A 66 -1.70 3.04 8.82
CA ASP A 66 -2.76 2.92 7.81
C ASP A 66 -2.97 4.25 7.06
N TYR A 67 -4.01 4.32 6.23
CA TYR A 67 -4.37 5.49 5.42
C TYR A 67 -5.57 6.29 5.98
N HIS A 68 -5.99 6.13 7.24
CA HIS A 68 -7.12 6.91 7.80
C HIS A 68 -6.86 8.43 7.81
N TRP A 69 -5.59 8.85 7.78
CA TRP A 69 -5.19 10.26 7.64
C TRP A 69 -5.34 10.81 6.21
N MET A 70 -5.60 9.94 5.21
CA MET A 70 -5.73 10.35 3.81
C MET A 70 -6.96 11.25 3.63
N ASN A 71 -6.71 12.51 3.27
CA ASN A 71 -7.74 13.49 2.95
C ASN A 71 -7.76 13.79 1.43
N TYR A 72 -8.68 14.66 1.01
CA TYR A 72 -8.80 15.04 -0.41
C TYR A 72 -7.56 15.74 -0.98
N ALA A 73 -6.75 16.41 -0.15
CA ALA A 73 -5.49 17.00 -0.62
C ALA A 73 -4.48 15.91 -0.98
N LYS A 74 -4.32 14.88 -0.14
CA LYS A 74 -3.48 13.72 -0.44
C LYS A 74 -3.97 12.95 -1.67
N ILE A 75 -5.28 12.73 -1.80
CA ILE A 75 -5.86 12.09 -2.99
C ILE A 75 -5.52 12.89 -4.26
N ARG A 76 -5.62 14.23 -4.19
CA ARG A 76 -5.28 15.11 -5.31
C ARG A 76 -3.81 14.97 -5.69
N LEU A 77 -2.90 14.97 -4.71
CA LEU A 77 -1.46 14.77 -4.95
C LEU A 77 -1.18 13.46 -5.68
N ILE A 78 -1.78 12.35 -5.24
CA ILE A 78 -1.64 11.04 -5.91
C ILE A 78 -2.12 11.13 -7.36
N ARG A 79 -3.29 11.74 -7.60
CA ARG A 79 -3.91 11.83 -8.93
C ARG A 79 -3.23 12.80 -9.89
N SER A 80 -2.49 13.79 -9.38
CA SER A 80 -1.76 14.75 -10.20
C SER A 80 -0.30 14.37 -10.44
N SER A 81 0.16 13.24 -9.88
CA SER A 81 1.51 12.74 -10.12
C SER A 81 1.67 12.34 -11.59
N GLU A 82 2.70 12.87 -12.26
CA GLU A 82 3.05 12.46 -13.63
C GLU A 82 3.60 11.03 -13.69
N ASP A 83 4.20 10.58 -12.57
CA ASP A 83 4.71 9.23 -12.36
C ASP A 83 4.10 8.66 -11.07
N PRO A 84 2.86 8.13 -11.10
CA PRO A 84 2.21 7.57 -9.92
C PRO A 84 2.83 6.23 -9.53
N LEU A 85 2.77 5.87 -8.24
CA LEU A 85 3.15 4.52 -7.82
C LEU A 85 2.19 3.49 -8.45
N PRO A 86 2.66 2.33 -8.95
CA PRO A 86 1.82 1.42 -9.74
C PRO A 86 0.53 0.96 -9.04
N HIS A 87 0.58 0.70 -7.73
CA HIS A 87 -0.60 0.29 -6.96
C HIS A 87 -1.64 1.41 -6.83
N TRP A 88 -1.21 2.67 -6.82
CA TRP A 88 -2.12 3.82 -6.85
C TRP A 88 -2.69 4.05 -8.23
N GLU A 89 -1.89 3.88 -9.28
CA GLU A 89 -2.36 3.96 -10.65
C GLU A 89 -3.48 2.95 -10.91
N GLU A 90 -3.27 1.68 -10.53
CA GLU A 90 -4.28 0.62 -10.67
C GLU A 90 -5.57 0.95 -9.88
N LEU A 91 -5.42 1.34 -8.61
CA LEU A 91 -6.57 1.65 -7.75
C LEU A 91 -7.35 2.87 -8.24
N MET A 92 -6.66 3.96 -8.58
CA MET A 92 -7.30 5.19 -9.08
C MET A 92 -7.87 4.99 -10.47
N GLY A 93 -7.22 4.18 -11.31
CA GLY A 93 -7.71 3.78 -12.63
C GLY A 93 -9.06 3.06 -12.53
N ALA A 94 -9.18 2.09 -11.63
CA ALA A 94 -10.42 1.34 -11.41
C ALA A 94 -11.62 2.23 -11.08
N PHE A 95 -11.42 3.27 -10.26
CA PHE A 95 -12.48 4.25 -9.97
C PHE A 95 -12.70 5.26 -11.10
N SER A 96 -11.67 5.59 -11.89
CA SER A 96 -11.77 6.61 -12.95
C SER A 96 -12.57 6.15 -14.16
N VAL A 97 -12.57 4.84 -14.45
CA VAL A 97 -13.37 4.25 -15.55
C VAL A 97 -14.79 3.86 -15.11
N MET A 98 -15.08 3.89 -13.81
CA MET A 98 -16.41 3.55 -13.28
C MET A 98 -17.41 4.67 -13.59
N SER A 99 -18.61 4.29 -14.02
CA SER A 99 -19.68 5.26 -14.30
C SER A 99 -20.00 6.14 -13.08
N GLY A 100 -20.13 7.45 -13.31
CA GLY A 100 -20.51 8.40 -12.27
C GLY A 100 -21.83 8.09 -11.58
N GLU A 101 -22.78 7.45 -12.27
CA GLU A 101 -24.04 6.96 -11.66
C GLU A 101 -23.77 5.84 -10.65
N ILE A 102 -22.86 4.93 -10.95
CA ILE A 102 -22.48 3.86 -10.02
C ILE A 102 -21.74 4.45 -8.80
N LEU A 103 -20.86 5.42 -9.01
CA LEU A 103 -20.21 6.12 -7.89
C LEU A 103 -21.24 6.82 -6.98
N ARG A 104 -22.23 7.52 -7.56
CA ARG A 104 -23.35 8.11 -6.81
C ARG A 104 -24.16 7.05 -6.08
N PHE A 105 -24.45 5.93 -6.72
CA PHE A 105 -25.21 4.81 -6.15
C PHE A 105 -24.49 4.19 -4.94
N ILE A 106 -23.17 3.97 -5.05
CA ILE A 106 -22.31 3.48 -3.96
C ILE A 106 -22.43 4.39 -2.74
N LEU A 107 -22.33 5.71 -2.93
CA LEU A 107 -22.42 6.68 -1.85
C LEU A 107 -23.84 6.77 -1.27
N HIS A 108 -24.86 6.88 -2.12
CA HIS A 108 -26.25 7.08 -1.71
C HIS A 108 -26.76 5.92 -0.85
N TYR A 109 -26.53 4.69 -1.28
CA TYR A 109 -26.98 3.49 -0.57
C TYR A 109 -25.96 2.95 0.43
N ARG A 110 -24.83 3.63 0.63
CA ARG A 110 -23.74 3.22 1.53
C ARG A 110 -23.33 1.76 1.27
N ILE A 111 -23.11 1.42 0.00
CA ILE A 111 -22.77 0.05 -0.41
C ILE A 111 -21.54 -0.41 0.37
N PRO A 112 -21.58 -1.62 0.98
CA PRO A 112 -20.50 -2.09 1.84
C PRO A 112 -19.30 -2.59 0.99
N LEU A 113 -18.53 -1.66 0.42
CA LEU A 113 -17.37 -1.96 -0.45
C LEU A 113 -16.40 -2.95 0.21
N LYS A 114 -16.17 -2.82 1.53
CA LYS A 114 -15.34 -3.76 2.31
C LYS A 114 -15.82 -5.21 2.20
N LYS A 115 -17.15 -5.45 2.23
CA LYS A 115 -17.72 -6.81 2.09
C LYS A 115 -17.56 -7.32 0.66
N ILE A 116 -17.75 -6.46 -0.34
CA ILE A 116 -17.55 -6.80 -1.76
C ILE A 116 -16.08 -7.20 -2.01
N ILE A 117 -15.12 -6.42 -1.50
CA ILE A 117 -13.68 -6.73 -1.60
C ILE A 117 -13.37 -8.08 -0.92
N ARG A 118 -13.88 -8.33 0.29
CA ARG A 118 -13.69 -9.60 0.99
C ARG A 118 -14.27 -10.79 0.22
N TYR A 119 -15.46 -10.62 -0.35
CA TYR A 119 -16.08 -11.66 -1.17
C TYR A 119 -15.24 -11.97 -2.41
N GLU A 120 -14.79 -10.93 -3.13
CA GLU A 120 -13.91 -11.09 -4.28
C GLU A 120 -12.60 -11.81 -3.92
N LEU A 121 -11.96 -11.45 -2.79
CA LEU A 121 -10.76 -12.15 -2.30
C LEU A 121 -11.03 -13.62 -1.96
N ALA A 122 -12.18 -13.92 -1.34
CA ALA A 122 -12.60 -15.30 -1.06
C ALA A 122 -12.78 -16.11 -2.34
N SER A 123 -13.44 -15.53 -3.34
CA SER A 123 -13.67 -16.17 -4.65
C SER A 123 -12.38 -16.43 -5.42
N ARG A 124 -11.28 -15.73 -5.10
CA ARG A 124 -9.97 -15.96 -5.72
C ARG A 124 -9.17 -17.09 -5.07
N GLY A 125 -9.57 -17.62 -3.91
CA GLY A 125 -8.93 -18.80 -3.31
C GLY A 125 -7.58 -18.57 -2.62
N PHE A 126 -7.19 -17.31 -2.39
CA PHE A 126 -5.94 -16.95 -1.71
C PHE A 126 -6.17 -16.49 -0.26
N ASP A 127 -5.16 -16.61 0.60
CA ASP A 127 -5.14 -16.06 1.96
C ASP A 127 -4.60 -14.61 2.04
N GLU A 128 -4.46 -14.05 3.25
CA GLU A 128 -3.89 -12.71 3.49
C GLU A 128 -2.47 -12.53 2.96
N ASN A 129 -1.74 -13.62 2.78
CA ASN A 129 -0.36 -13.68 2.29
C ASN A 129 -0.31 -13.95 0.78
N HIS A 130 -1.44 -13.97 0.09
CA HIS A 130 -1.52 -14.30 -1.34
C HIS A 130 -1.02 -15.73 -1.63
N GLU A 131 -1.23 -16.66 -0.71
CA GLU A 131 -0.98 -18.09 -0.89
C GLU A 131 -2.28 -18.79 -1.27
N TRP A 132 -2.21 -19.68 -2.26
CA TRP A 132 -3.39 -20.44 -2.66
C TRP A 132 -3.75 -21.44 -1.56
N VAL A 133 -4.95 -21.28 -1.00
CA VAL A 133 -5.49 -22.13 0.09
C VAL A 133 -6.80 -22.83 -0.30
N GLY A 134 -7.27 -22.61 -1.53
CA GLY A 134 -8.55 -23.12 -2.02
C GLY A 134 -9.74 -22.28 -1.54
N PHE A 135 -10.90 -22.46 -2.20
CA PHE A 135 -12.06 -21.60 -2.02
C PHE A 135 -12.67 -21.67 -0.62
N GLU A 136 -12.85 -22.87 -0.06
CA GLU A 136 -13.46 -23.04 1.27
C GLU A 136 -12.63 -22.35 2.36
N LYS A 137 -11.31 -22.51 2.31
CA LYS A 137 -10.42 -21.89 3.29
C LYS A 137 -10.36 -20.38 3.12
N ALA A 138 -10.30 -19.89 1.88
CA ALA A 138 -10.33 -18.46 1.59
C ALA A 138 -11.64 -17.82 2.09
N GLN A 139 -12.79 -18.49 1.94
CA GLN A 139 -14.06 -18.01 2.51
C GLN A 139 -13.99 -17.84 4.04
N GLN A 140 -13.44 -18.82 4.76
CA GLN A 140 -13.28 -18.72 6.23
C GLN A 140 -12.38 -17.55 6.64
N ILE A 141 -11.37 -17.22 5.84
CA ILE A 141 -10.43 -16.13 6.11
C ILE A 141 -11.09 -14.77 5.89
N TRP A 142 -11.75 -14.61 4.74
CA TRP A 142 -12.20 -13.30 4.27
C TRP A 142 -13.65 -12.97 4.64
N MET A 143 -14.56 -13.95 4.67
CA MET A 143 -15.99 -13.76 4.93
C MET A 143 -16.33 -13.81 6.42
N LYS A 144 -15.60 -13.00 7.20
CA LYS A 144 -15.86 -12.74 8.63
C LYS A 144 -16.80 -11.57 8.82
#